data_AF-A0A7K8T209-F1
#
_entry.id   AF-A0A7K8T209-F1
#
_cell.length_a   1.000
_cell.length_b   1.000
_cell.length_c   1.000
_cell.angle_alpha   90.00
_cell.angle_beta   90.00
_cell.angle_gamma   90.00
#
_symmetry.space_group_name_H-M   'P 1'
#
loop_
_entity.id
_entity.type
_entity.pdbx_description
1 polymer ?
#
loop_
_entity_poly.entity_id
_entity_poly.type
_entity_poly.pdbx_seq_one_letter_code
_entity_poly.pdbx_strand_id
1 'polypeptide(L)'
;LQMLERDMVGGEEAENKDLKEKHRRRKKYADERRMQLVAALQQSNEDSSDWVLLNVYDSIQEEVRAKSKLLEKMQKKAAETEIQDLQSEFQLEKIDYLSTIRRLERDLMLFQQLLDQVQSLVRRDCNYSNLDKIKRESVWDEETGCWKIPEPVIEKTRLPAVPALPQPKSARKSPSAKSRELTPEEDRYKLVLNRSDSETIASNYFRSTRASRIL
;
A
#
# COMPACT_ATOMS: atom_id res chain seq x y z
N LEU A 1 17.70 12.36 16.26
CA LEU A 1 16.74 12.11 17.36
C LEU A 1 17.27 12.63 18.70
N GLN A 2 18.41 12.16 19.23
CA GLN A 2 18.97 12.65 20.51
C GLN A 2 19.30 14.16 20.57
N MET A 3 19.66 14.80 19.45
CA MET A 3 19.83 16.25 19.38
C MET A 3 18.49 17.00 19.50
N LEU A 4 17.46 16.52 18.80
CA LEU A 4 16.13 17.14 18.80
C LEU A 4 15.41 16.98 20.15
N GLU A 5 15.64 15.84 20.81
CA GLU A 5 15.13 15.55 22.15
C GLU A 5 15.78 16.45 23.23
N ARG A 6 17.05 16.85 23.05
CA ARG A 6 17.72 17.86 23.89
C ARG A 6 17.15 19.26 23.70
N ASP A 7 16.81 19.63 22.47
CA ASP A 7 16.29 20.97 22.17
C ASP A 7 14.82 21.12 22.59
N MET A 8 14.02 20.04 22.55
CA MET A 8 12.61 20.06 22.92
C MET A 8 12.34 20.09 24.44
N VAL A 9 13.31 19.74 25.29
CA VAL A 9 13.18 19.79 26.76
C VAL A 9 14.22 20.76 27.34
N GLY A 10 13.93 22.05 27.26
CA GLY A 10 14.64 23.10 28.01
C GLY A 10 16.04 23.47 27.53
N GLY A 11 16.42 23.08 26.30
CA GLY A 11 17.75 23.21 25.68
C GLY A 11 18.65 24.36 26.19
N GLU A 12 18.35 25.61 25.83
CA GLU A 12 19.26 26.76 26.03
C GLU A 12 19.27 27.32 27.47
N GLU A 13 18.22 27.05 28.27
CA GLU A 13 18.08 27.56 29.66
C GLU A 13 18.36 26.51 30.74
N ALA A 14 18.48 25.22 30.40
CA ALA A 14 18.72 24.14 31.37
C ALA A 14 20.06 24.25 32.14
N GLU A 15 21.07 24.87 31.51
CA GLU A 15 22.40 25.15 32.08
C GLU A 15 22.52 26.54 32.71
N ASN A 16 21.44 27.34 32.72
CA ASN A 16 21.50 28.71 33.24
C ASN A 16 21.65 28.71 34.78
N LYS A 17 22.89 28.96 35.23
CA LYS A 17 23.27 28.98 36.65
C LYS A 17 22.51 30.06 37.44
N ASP A 18 22.18 31.18 36.82
CA ASP A 18 21.47 32.28 37.48
C ASP A 18 20.00 31.96 37.74
N LEU A 19 19.33 31.23 36.82
CA LEU A 19 17.96 30.76 37.04
C LEU A 19 17.90 29.74 38.19
N LYS A 20 18.85 28.81 38.26
CA LYS A 20 18.98 27.86 39.39
C LYS A 20 19.25 28.59 40.71
N GLU A 21 20.15 29.57 40.71
CA GLU A 21 20.49 30.39 41.89
C GLU A 21 19.27 31.20 42.37
N LYS A 22 18.53 31.83 41.46
CA LYS A 22 17.31 32.61 41.74
C LYS A 22 16.21 31.71 42.32
N HIS A 23 16.03 30.51 41.76
CA HIS A 23 15.06 29.55 42.28
C HIS A 23 15.45 29.06 43.69
N ARG A 24 16.73 28.79 43.93
CA ARG A 24 17.27 28.42 45.25
C ARG A 24 17.04 29.52 46.29
N ARG A 25 17.27 30.79 45.94
CA ARG A 25 17.02 31.93 46.85
C ARG A 25 15.54 32.08 47.20
N ARG A 26 14.65 31.95 46.21
CA ARG A 26 13.19 31.98 46.43
C ARG A 26 12.74 30.84 47.35
N LYS A 27 13.27 29.64 47.15
CA LYS A 27 12.99 28.48 48.00
C LYS A 27 13.44 28.72 49.45
N LYS A 28 14.69 29.17 49.65
CA LYS A 28 15.20 29.49 50.99
C LYS A 28 14.36 30.54 51.70
N TYR A 29 14.01 31.63 51.02
CA TYR A 29 13.16 32.68 51.60
C TYR A 29 11.77 32.16 51.99
N ALA A 30 11.16 31.32 51.16
CA ALA A 30 9.88 30.69 51.49
C ALA A 30 10.00 29.73 52.68
N ASP A 31 11.08 28.95 52.76
CA ASP A 31 11.35 28.02 53.85
C ASP A 31 11.61 28.78 55.18
N GLU A 32 12.36 29.88 55.14
CA GLU A 32 12.60 30.77 56.29
C GLU A 32 11.31 31.43 56.76
N ARG A 33 10.48 31.92 55.82
CA ARG A 33 9.17 32.51 56.12
C ARG A 33 8.23 31.48 56.75
N ARG A 34 8.24 30.25 56.25
CA ARG A 34 7.47 29.13 56.82
C ARG A 34 7.96 28.79 58.22
N MET A 35 9.27 28.69 58.45
CA MET A 35 9.81 28.45 59.79
C MET A 35 9.42 29.56 60.77
N GLN A 36 9.46 30.82 60.36
CA GLN A 36 9.02 31.95 61.19
C GLN A 36 7.52 31.85 61.54
N LEU A 37 6.68 31.47 60.59
CA LEU A 37 5.24 31.27 60.83
C LEU A 37 5.00 30.09 61.79
N VAL A 38 5.69 28.97 61.60
CA VAL A 38 5.60 27.80 62.49
C VAL A 38 6.06 28.14 63.91
N ALA A 39 7.15 28.90 64.05
CA ALA A 39 7.67 29.31 65.36
C ALA A 39 6.74 30.30 66.06
N ALA A 40 6.11 31.21 65.33
CA ALA A 40 5.10 32.13 65.87
C ALA A 40 3.86 31.36 66.38
N LEU A 41 3.40 30.37 65.62
CA LEU A 41 2.27 29.49 65.96
C LEU A 41 2.58 28.47 67.08
N GLN A 42 3.83 28.33 67.51
CA GLN A 42 4.19 27.53 68.69
C GLN A 42 4.23 28.35 69.98
N GLN A 43 4.26 29.68 69.88
CA GLN A 43 4.34 30.59 71.04
C GLN A 43 2.97 31.08 71.51
N SER A 44 1.95 31.08 70.65
CA SER A 44 0.56 31.32 71.04
C SER A 44 -0.03 30.03 71.67
N ASN A 45 -0.56 30.17 72.88
CA ASN A 45 -0.96 29.04 73.73
C ASN A 45 -2.44 28.62 73.53
N GLU A 46 -3.09 29.07 72.45
CA GLU A 46 -4.51 28.80 72.11
C GLU A 46 -4.65 27.78 70.93
N ASP A 47 -3.54 27.14 70.53
CA ASP A 47 -3.25 26.84 69.12
C ASP A 47 -3.46 25.40 68.65
N SER A 48 -4.38 24.63 69.25
CA SER A 48 -4.67 23.28 68.72
C SER A 48 -5.33 23.31 67.35
N SER A 49 -6.09 24.36 67.01
CA SER A 49 -6.86 24.45 65.76
C SER A 49 -5.99 24.88 64.56
N ASP A 50 -5.11 25.86 64.75
CA ASP A 50 -4.26 26.40 63.67
C ASP A 50 -3.15 25.42 63.25
N TRP A 51 -2.58 24.68 64.21
CA TRP A 51 -1.65 23.59 63.92
C TRP A 51 -2.30 22.44 63.15
N VAL A 52 -3.57 22.12 63.47
CA VAL A 52 -4.35 21.13 62.73
C VAL A 52 -4.62 21.61 61.30
N LEU A 53 -4.93 22.88 61.09
CA LEU A 53 -5.14 23.45 59.75
C LEU A 53 -3.87 23.42 58.89
N LEU A 54 -2.69 23.73 59.47
CA LEU A 54 -1.42 23.64 58.75
C LEU A 54 -1.09 22.21 58.33
N ASN A 55 -1.32 21.23 59.22
CA ASN A 55 -1.14 19.81 58.91
C ASN A 55 -2.12 19.31 57.84
N VAL A 56 -3.38 19.76 57.88
CA VAL A 56 -4.38 19.45 56.84
C VAL A 56 -3.96 20.05 55.51
N TYR A 57 -3.46 21.29 55.49
CA TYR A 57 -2.94 21.92 54.29
C TYR A 57 -1.73 21.16 53.72
N ASP A 58 -0.74 20.82 54.56
CA ASP A 58 0.43 20.05 54.16
C ASP A 58 0.02 18.67 53.61
N SER A 59 -0.94 17.99 54.24
CA SER A 59 -1.51 16.72 53.75
C SER A 59 -2.21 16.86 52.40
N ILE A 60 -3.03 17.89 52.21
CA ILE A 60 -3.73 18.14 50.94
C ILE A 60 -2.70 18.46 49.84
N GLN A 61 -1.68 19.27 50.15
CA GLN A 61 -0.61 19.59 49.20
C GLN A 61 0.18 18.34 48.80
N GLU A 62 0.47 17.44 49.76
CA GLU A 62 1.14 16.17 49.48
C GLU A 62 0.27 15.25 48.60
N GLU A 63 -1.03 15.16 48.88
CA GLU A 63 -1.97 14.40 48.05
C GLU A 63 -2.07 14.96 46.63
N VAL A 64 -2.17 16.29 46.47
CA VAL A 64 -2.18 16.95 45.17
C VAL A 64 -0.90 16.65 44.40
N ARG A 65 0.27 16.73 45.03
CA ARG A 65 1.56 16.38 44.40
C ARG A 65 1.60 14.91 43.98
N ALA A 66 1.14 14.00 44.83
CA ALA A 66 1.11 12.58 44.54
C ALA A 66 0.19 12.26 43.35
N LYS A 67 -1.01 12.86 43.31
CA LYS A 67 -1.97 12.72 42.20
C LYS A 67 -1.43 13.31 40.91
N SER A 68 -0.84 14.51 40.94
CA SER A 68 -0.23 15.13 39.75
C SER A 68 0.88 14.26 39.17
N LYS A 69 1.75 13.69 40.02
CA LYS A 69 2.82 12.79 39.59
C LYS A 69 2.27 11.46 39.03
N LEU A 70 1.19 10.94 39.59
CA LEU A 70 0.54 9.75 39.05
C LEU A 70 -0.10 10.05 37.68
N LEU A 71 -0.79 11.18 37.55
CA LEU A 71 -1.41 11.61 36.30
C LEU A 71 -0.37 11.77 35.19
N GLU A 72 0.74 12.44 35.47
CA GLU A 72 1.86 12.59 34.51
C GLU A 72 2.39 11.23 34.05
N LYS A 73 2.60 10.29 34.98
CA LYS A 73 3.03 8.92 34.65
C LYS A 73 2.00 8.17 33.81
N MET A 74 0.71 8.32 34.11
CA MET A 74 -0.35 7.67 33.36
C MET A 74 -0.46 8.23 31.95
N GLN A 75 -0.38 9.55 31.80
CA GLN A 75 -0.35 10.20 30.48
C GLN A 75 0.85 9.76 29.66
N LYS A 76 2.04 9.72 30.26
CA LYS A 76 3.25 9.23 29.58
C LYS A 76 3.10 7.79 29.12
N LYS A 77 2.60 6.91 29.98
CA LYS A 77 2.35 5.51 29.61
C LYS A 77 1.30 5.37 28.52
N ALA A 78 0.22 6.15 28.57
CA ALA A 78 -0.81 6.14 27.54
C ALA A 78 -0.25 6.58 26.17
N ALA A 79 0.57 7.63 26.16
CA ALA A 79 1.25 8.07 24.94
C ALA A 79 2.26 7.03 24.43
N GLU A 80 3.03 6.38 25.32
CA GLU A 80 3.95 5.31 24.95
C GLU A 80 3.22 4.11 24.32
N THR A 81 2.07 3.71 24.89
CA THR A 81 1.24 2.63 24.31
C THR A 81 0.66 3.02 22.97
N GLU A 82 0.13 4.23 22.82
CA GLU A 82 -0.43 4.71 21.55
C GLU A 82 0.65 4.77 20.45
N ILE A 83 1.86 5.25 20.78
CA ILE A 83 2.98 5.24 19.85
C ILE A 83 3.34 3.80 19.44
N GLN A 84 3.37 2.86 20.39
CA GLN A 84 3.68 1.48 20.11
C GLN A 84 2.62 0.83 19.21
N ASP A 85 1.35 1.10 19.48
CA ASP A 85 0.22 0.59 18.70
C ASP A 85 0.30 1.10 17.25
N LEU A 86 0.46 2.42 17.06
CA LEU A 86 0.63 3.03 15.73
C LEU A 86 1.86 2.47 14.98
N GLN A 87 2.97 2.26 15.68
CA GLN A 87 4.15 1.64 15.08
C GLN A 87 3.86 0.20 14.65
N SER A 88 3.13 -0.56 15.46
CA SER A 88 2.78 -1.95 15.13
C SER A 88 1.85 -2.04 13.92
N GLU A 89 0.84 -1.17 13.84
CA GLU A 89 -0.06 -1.05 12.69
C GLU A 89 0.72 -0.72 11.42
N PHE A 90 1.62 0.27 11.49
CA PHE A 90 2.46 0.63 10.36
C PHE A 90 3.37 -0.52 9.89
N GLN A 91 3.95 -1.29 10.83
CA GLN A 91 4.75 -2.47 10.45
C GLN A 91 3.90 -3.55 9.78
N LEU A 92 2.69 -3.81 10.27
CA LEU A 92 1.77 -4.77 9.67
C LEU A 92 1.39 -4.36 8.25
N GLU A 93 1.01 -3.10 8.05
CA GLU A 93 0.66 -2.57 6.74
C GLU A 93 1.84 -2.66 5.76
N LYS A 94 3.05 -2.35 6.23
CA LYS A 94 4.28 -2.52 5.45
C LYS A 94 4.51 -3.97 5.03
N ILE A 95 4.28 -4.94 5.93
CA ILE A 95 4.39 -6.37 5.62
C ILE A 95 3.38 -6.73 4.52
N ASP A 96 2.15 -6.25 4.61
CA ASP A 96 1.10 -6.51 3.64
C ASP A 96 1.42 -5.88 2.27
N TYR A 97 1.91 -4.64 2.23
CA TYR A 97 2.40 -4.01 0.99
C TYR A 97 3.52 -4.81 0.36
N LEU A 98 4.52 -5.23 1.14
CA LEU A 98 5.62 -6.05 0.63
C LEU A 98 5.14 -7.40 0.11
N SER A 99 4.15 -8.01 0.76
CA SER A 99 3.54 -9.26 0.30
C SER A 99 2.84 -9.08 -1.05
N THR A 100 2.15 -7.95 -1.23
CA THR A 100 1.45 -7.59 -2.46
C THR A 100 2.45 -7.34 -3.59
N ILE A 101 3.52 -6.57 -3.34
CA ILE A 101 4.59 -6.33 -4.30
C ILE A 101 5.19 -7.67 -4.76
N ARG A 102 5.59 -8.55 -3.84
CA ARG A 102 6.15 -9.87 -4.19
C ARG A 102 5.19 -10.76 -4.97
N ARG A 103 3.88 -10.63 -4.73
CA ARG A 103 2.86 -11.35 -5.52
C ARG A 103 2.78 -10.76 -6.92
N LEU A 104 2.67 -9.45 -7.05
CA LEU A 104 2.61 -8.76 -8.35
C LEU A 104 3.89 -8.99 -9.18
N GLU A 105 5.06 -9.01 -8.55
CA GLU A 105 6.33 -9.35 -9.21
C GLU A 105 6.29 -10.76 -9.81
N ARG A 106 5.77 -11.75 -9.06
CA ARG A 106 5.60 -13.12 -9.57
C ARG A 106 4.60 -13.17 -10.73
N ASP A 107 3.49 -12.45 -10.62
CA ASP A 107 2.47 -12.37 -11.68
C ASP A 107 3.08 -11.72 -12.95
N LEU A 108 3.86 -10.64 -12.80
CA LEU A 108 4.58 -10.00 -13.92
C LEU A 108 5.60 -10.94 -14.57
N MET A 109 6.37 -11.69 -13.79
CA MET A 109 7.30 -12.70 -14.31
C MET A 109 6.56 -13.78 -15.10
N LEU A 110 5.42 -14.26 -14.60
CA LEU A 110 4.60 -15.24 -15.29
C LEU A 110 4.07 -14.69 -16.63
N PHE A 111 3.55 -13.47 -16.65
CA PHE A 111 3.06 -12.85 -17.88
C PHE A 111 4.18 -12.62 -18.90
N GLN A 112 5.37 -12.21 -18.46
CA GLN A 112 6.52 -12.07 -19.34
C GLN A 112 6.93 -13.43 -19.94
N GLN A 113 7.01 -14.48 -19.14
CA GLN A 113 7.31 -15.84 -19.63
C GLN A 113 6.27 -16.35 -20.61
N LEU A 114 4.97 -16.13 -20.33
CA LEU A 114 3.89 -16.52 -21.24
C LEU A 114 3.97 -15.76 -22.56
N LEU A 115 4.23 -14.45 -22.51
CA LEU A 115 4.42 -13.63 -23.70
C LEU A 115 5.59 -14.11 -24.54
N ASP A 116 6.72 -14.46 -23.94
CA ASP A 116 7.90 -14.98 -24.66
C ASP A 116 7.58 -16.30 -25.38
N GLN A 117 6.80 -17.19 -24.74
CA GLN A 117 6.34 -18.43 -25.37
C GLN A 117 5.39 -18.15 -26.54
N VAL A 118 4.38 -17.29 -26.34
CA VAL A 118 3.38 -16.97 -27.36
C VAL A 118 3.98 -16.18 -28.52
N GLN A 119 4.96 -15.31 -28.27
CA GLN A 119 5.62 -14.51 -29.32
C GLN A 119 6.23 -15.39 -30.41
N SER A 120 6.79 -16.54 -30.04
CA SER A 120 7.37 -17.50 -30.99
C SER A 120 6.34 -18.11 -31.96
N LEU A 121 5.05 -18.08 -31.58
CA LEU A 121 3.93 -18.59 -32.37
C LEU A 121 3.33 -17.51 -33.29
N VAL A 122 3.69 -16.24 -33.09
CA VAL A 122 3.17 -15.12 -33.90
C VAL A 122 3.79 -15.17 -35.30
N ARG A 123 2.96 -14.90 -36.31
CA ARG A 123 3.42 -14.84 -37.70
C ARG A 123 4.45 -13.73 -37.89
N ARG A 124 5.50 -14.03 -38.66
CA ARG A 124 6.61 -13.08 -38.92
C ARG A 124 6.20 -11.84 -39.70
N ASP A 125 5.10 -11.90 -40.45
CA ASP A 125 4.54 -10.77 -41.20
C ASP A 125 3.61 -9.88 -40.36
N CYS A 126 3.47 -10.15 -39.05
CA CYS A 126 2.71 -9.34 -38.12
C CYS A 126 3.63 -8.38 -37.35
N ASN A 127 3.17 -7.14 -37.11
CA ASN A 127 3.89 -6.17 -36.27
C ASN A 127 4.19 -6.70 -34.85
N TYR A 128 3.30 -7.52 -34.28
CA TYR A 128 3.50 -8.16 -32.97
C TYR A 128 4.61 -9.22 -32.94
N SER A 129 5.19 -9.60 -34.08
CA SER A 129 6.40 -10.42 -34.09
C SER A 129 7.56 -9.71 -33.37
N ASN A 130 7.56 -8.37 -33.34
CA ASN A 130 8.55 -7.55 -32.63
C ASN A 130 7.89 -6.80 -31.46
N LEU A 131 7.78 -7.46 -30.31
CA LEU A 131 7.19 -6.87 -29.11
C LEU A 131 7.96 -5.66 -28.59
N ASP A 132 9.28 -5.57 -28.80
CA ASP A 132 10.07 -4.42 -28.35
C ASP A 132 9.69 -3.14 -29.12
N LYS A 133 9.34 -3.28 -30.41
CA LYS A 133 8.81 -2.16 -31.19
C LYS A 133 7.46 -1.71 -30.65
N ILE A 134 6.54 -2.65 -30.40
CA ILE A 134 5.22 -2.37 -29.83
C ILE A 134 5.34 -1.69 -28.46
N LYS A 135 6.23 -2.17 -27.58
CA LYS A 135 6.48 -1.57 -26.26
C LYS A 135 6.92 -0.10 -26.35
N ARG A 136 7.77 0.25 -27.32
CA ARG A 136 8.23 1.64 -27.53
C ARG A 136 7.15 2.56 -28.09
N GLU A 137 6.25 2.00 -28.90
CA GLU A 137 5.14 2.74 -29.51
C GLU A 137 3.92 2.85 -28.58
N SER A 138 3.89 2.05 -27.50
CA SER A 138 2.80 2.05 -26.53
C SER A 138 2.94 3.22 -25.55
N VAL A 139 1.81 3.86 -25.25
CA VAL A 139 1.76 5.04 -24.37
C VAL A 139 0.78 4.78 -23.24
N TRP A 140 1.18 5.15 -22.01
CA TRP A 140 0.29 5.10 -20.86
C TRP A 140 -0.75 6.21 -20.95
N ASP A 141 -2.03 5.84 -20.82
CA ASP A 141 -3.15 6.77 -20.82
C ASP A 141 -3.66 6.98 -19.39
N GLU A 142 -3.34 8.13 -18.80
CA GLU A 142 -3.72 8.44 -17.42
C GLU A 142 -5.24 8.56 -17.23
N GLU A 143 -5.97 8.99 -18.27
CA GLU A 143 -7.42 9.18 -18.18
C GLU A 143 -8.18 7.86 -18.07
N THR A 144 -7.72 6.83 -18.79
CA THR A 144 -8.34 5.50 -18.78
C THR A 144 -7.62 4.51 -17.87
N GLY A 145 -6.43 4.85 -17.36
CA GLY A 145 -5.60 3.99 -16.53
C GLY A 145 -5.14 2.74 -17.25
N CYS A 146 -4.91 2.81 -18.58
CA CYS A 146 -4.47 1.67 -19.37
C CYS A 146 -3.41 2.04 -20.42
N TRP A 147 -2.67 1.04 -20.89
CA TRP A 147 -1.71 1.21 -21.98
C TRP A 147 -2.45 1.27 -23.32
N LYS A 148 -2.23 2.32 -24.10
CA LYS A 148 -2.63 2.40 -25.52
C LYS A 148 -1.61 1.62 -26.34
N ILE A 149 -2.01 0.43 -26.79
CA ILE A 149 -1.16 -0.50 -27.56
C ILE A 149 -1.58 -0.44 -29.04
N PRO A 150 -0.64 -0.33 -30.00
CA PRO A 150 -0.94 -0.38 -31.43
C PRO A 150 -1.67 -1.65 -31.87
N GLU A 151 -2.66 -1.55 -32.77
CA GLU A 151 -3.44 -2.72 -33.23
C GLU A 151 -2.62 -3.74 -34.04
N PRO A 152 -3.01 -5.03 -34.08
CA PRO A 152 -2.33 -6.04 -34.88
C PRO A 152 -2.53 -5.82 -36.38
N VAL A 153 -1.42 -5.65 -37.13
CA VAL A 153 -1.42 -5.43 -38.57
C VAL A 153 -0.48 -6.42 -39.25
N ILE A 154 -0.94 -7.01 -40.37
CA ILE A 154 -0.16 -7.93 -41.19
C ILE A 154 0.42 -7.17 -42.39
N GLU A 155 1.74 -7.05 -42.44
CA GLU A 155 2.48 -6.42 -43.53
C GLU A 155 2.61 -7.40 -44.71
N LYS A 156 1.87 -7.13 -45.79
CA LYS A 156 1.96 -7.96 -47.02
C LYS A 156 3.17 -7.53 -47.85
N THR A 157 4.32 -8.16 -47.63
CA THR A 157 5.48 -7.97 -48.50
C THR A 157 5.22 -8.60 -49.87
N ARG A 158 5.20 -7.78 -50.93
CA ARG A 158 5.19 -8.28 -52.31
C ARG A 158 6.63 -8.29 -52.81
N LEU A 159 7.10 -9.45 -53.28
CA LEU A 159 8.39 -9.53 -53.95
C LEU A 159 8.34 -8.69 -55.25
N PRO A 160 9.40 -7.94 -55.59
CA PRO A 160 9.48 -7.29 -56.88
C PRO A 160 9.44 -8.35 -57.98
N ALA A 161 8.56 -8.16 -58.96
CA ALA A 161 8.49 -9.05 -60.12
C ALA A 161 9.83 -8.98 -60.86
N VAL A 162 10.55 -10.09 -60.88
CA VAL A 162 11.75 -10.23 -61.71
C VAL A 162 11.31 -10.12 -63.17
N PRO A 163 11.89 -9.21 -63.99
CA PRO A 163 11.61 -9.19 -65.42
C PRO A 163 11.98 -10.56 -65.98
N ALA A 164 10.98 -11.27 -66.51
CA ALA A 164 11.20 -12.58 -67.12
C ALA A 164 12.19 -12.42 -68.28
N LEU A 165 13.38 -13.01 -68.14
CA LEU A 165 14.29 -13.22 -69.25
C LEU A 165 13.58 -14.12 -70.27
N PRO A 166 13.58 -13.80 -71.58
CA PRO A 166 12.82 -14.55 -72.57
C PRO A 166 13.32 -16.00 -72.66
N GLN A 167 12.52 -16.94 -72.16
CA GLN A 167 12.76 -18.37 -72.35
C GLN A 167 12.32 -18.80 -73.77
N PRO A 168 13.09 -19.68 -74.45
CA PRO A 168 12.66 -20.25 -75.70
C PRO A 168 11.55 -21.29 -75.46
N LYS A 169 10.57 -21.26 -76.36
CA LYS A 169 9.37 -22.09 -76.36
C LYS A 169 9.71 -23.58 -76.32
N SER A 170 9.16 -24.31 -75.35
CA SER A 170 8.85 -25.73 -75.53
C SER A 170 7.37 -25.96 -75.23
N ALA A 171 6.72 -26.69 -76.12
CA ALA A 171 5.28 -26.89 -76.17
C ALA A 171 4.91 -28.30 -75.69
N ARG A 172 3.67 -28.40 -75.18
CA ARG A 172 2.85 -29.61 -74.89
C ARG A 172 3.13 -30.33 -73.56
N LYS A 173 2.14 -30.76 -72.75
CA LYS A 173 0.66 -30.79 -72.88
C LYS A 173 0.02 -31.17 -71.51
N SER A 174 -1.04 -30.43 -71.10
CA SER A 174 -2.29 -30.84 -70.38
C SER A 174 -2.28 -31.42 -68.94
N PRO A 175 -3.42 -31.45 -68.20
CA PRO A 175 -4.55 -30.50 -68.12
C PRO A 175 -5.04 -30.20 -66.66
N SER A 176 -5.90 -29.16 -66.54
CA SER A 176 -7.08 -29.08 -65.65
C SER A 176 -6.95 -29.29 -64.13
N ALA A 177 -7.03 -28.19 -63.37
CA ALA A 177 -7.77 -28.18 -62.10
C ALA A 177 -8.52 -26.85 -61.95
N LYS A 178 -9.85 -26.97 -61.97
CA LYS A 178 -10.83 -25.91 -61.81
C LYS A 178 -10.75 -25.29 -60.42
N SER A 179 -11.15 -24.01 -60.36
CA SER A 179 -11.81 -23.33 -59.25
C SER A 179 -12.20 -24.26 -58.09
N ARG A 180 -11.52 -24.14 -56.95
CA ARG A 180 -11.93 -24.79 -55.71
C ARG A 180 -13.02 -23.94 -55.07
N GLU A 181 -14.24 -24.39 -55.30
CA GLU A 181 -15.44 -24.05 -54.53
C GLU A 181 -15.18 -24.22 -53.02
N LEU A 182 -15.79 -23.34 -52.23
CA LEU A 182 -15.91 -23.46 -50.78
C LEU A 182 -16.44 -24.84 -50.41
N THR A 183 -15.72 -25.54 -49.54
CA THR A 183 -16.13 -26.83 -48.97
C THR A 183 -17.25 -26.62 -47.93
N PRO A 184 -18.27 -27.49 -47.85
CA PRO A 184 -19.38 -27.39 -46.91
C PRO A 184 -19.01 -27.67 -45.44
N GLU A 185 -17.75 -27.97 -45.16
CA GLU A 185 -17.25 -28.29 -43.82
C GLU A 185 -17.17 -27.06 -42.90
N GLU A 186 -16.97 -25.85 -43.46
CA GLU A 186 -16.92 -24.60 -42.69
C GLU A 186 -18.29 -24.22 -42.10
N ASP A 187 -19.38 -24.63 -42.76
CA ASP A 187 -20.76 -24.39 -42.30
C ASP A 187 -21.17 -25.29 -41.12
N ARG A 188 -20.60 -26.50 -41.02
CA ARG A 188 -20.85 -27.39 -39.87
C ARG A 188 -20.33 -26.78 -38.57
N TYR A 189 -19.14 -26.19 -38.61
CA TYR A 189 -18.54 -25.54 -37.44
C TYR A 189 -19.34 -24.31 -36.99
N LYS A 190 -19.90 -23.54 -37.92
CA LYS A 190 -20.81 -22.42 -37.59
C LYS A 190 -22.14 -22.89 -36.98
N LEU A 191 -22.69 -24.02 -37.45
CA LEU A 191 -23.92 -24.58 -36.90
C LEU A 191 -23.74 -25.07 -35.45
N VAL A 192 -22.57 -25.65 -35.13
CA VAL A 192 -22.23 -26.11 -33.77
C VAL A 192 -22.11 -24.93 -32.80
N LEU A 193 -21.52 -23.81 -33.24
CA LEU A 193 -21.44 -22.59 -32.44
C LEU A 193 -22.82 -21.97 -32.21
N ASN A 194 -23.67 -21.89 -33.23
CA ASN A 194 -25.02 -21.31 -33.12
C ASN A 194 -26.00 -22.18 -32.30
N ARG A 195 -25.72 -23.46 -32.07
CA ARG A 195 -26.55 -24.31 -31.18
C ARG A 195 -26.34 -24.01 -29.70
N SER A 196 -25.21 -23.37 -29.35
CA SER A 196 -24.76 -23.22 -27.96
C SER A 196 -25.40 -22.03 -27.22
N ASP A 197 -26.12 -21.14 -27.90
CA ASP A 197 -26.81 -20.00 -27.28
C ASP A 197 -28.16 -20.38 -26.64
N SER A 198 -28.59 -21.64 -26.73
CA SER A 198 -29.89 -22.08 -26.21
C SER A 198 -29.84 -22.94 -24.93
N GLU A 199 -28.66 -23.35 -24.46
CA GLU A 199 -28.53 -24.13 -23.22
C GLU A 199 -27.73 -23.37 -22.15
N THR A 200 -28.37 -22.32 -21.63
CA THR A 200 -28.54 -22.10 -20.18
C THR A 200 -27.40 -22.51 -19.22
N ILE A 201 -26.14 -22.20 -19.53
CA ILE A 201 -25.02 -22.32 -18.58
C ILE A 201 -25.28 -21.46 -17.33
N ALA A 202 -25.96 -20.32 -17.49
CA ALA A 202 -26.32 -19.44 -16.40
C ALA A 202 -27.47 -19.95 -15.50
N SER A 203 -28.37 -20.84 -15.97
CA SER A 203 -29.47 -21.33 -15.11
C SER A 203 -29.03 -22.43 -14.14
N ASN A 204 -28.01 -23.21 -14.50
CA ASN A 204 -27.47 -24.24 -13.64
C ASN A 204 -26.55 -23.69 -12.54
N TYR A 205 -26.03 -22.46 -12.71
CA TYR A 205 -25.11 -21.84 -11.76
C TYR A 205 -25.79 -21.44 -10.42
N PHE A 206 -27.10 -21.20 -10.42
CA PHE A 206 -27.87 -20.78 -9.24
C PHE A 206 -28.75 -21.88 -8.64
N ARG A 207 -28.68 -23.14 -9.10
CA ARG A 207 -29.47 -24.23 -8.50
C ARG A 207 -28.85 -24.68 -7.18
N SER A 208 -29.57 -24.49 -6.08
CA SER A 208 -29.18 -24.93 -4.74
C SER A 208 -29.03 -26.45 -4.67
N THR A 209 -27.81 -26.92 -4.39
CA THR A 209 -27.40 -28.33 -4.29
C THR A 209 -27.84 -29.02 -2.98
N ARG A 210 -28.63 -28.37 -2.12
CA ARG A 210 -29.00 -28.91 -0.80
C ARG A 210 -30.27 -29.78 -0.76
N ALA A 211 -31.06 -29.83 -1.83
CA ALA A 211 -32.36 -30.55 -1.80
C ALA A 211 -32.32 -32.00 -2.33
N SER A 212 -31.19 -32.49 -2.85
CA SER A 212 -31.11 -33.83 -3.49
C SER A 212 -30.38 -34.90 -2.67
N ARG A 213 -30.10 -34.66 -1.39
CA ARG A 213 -29.35 -35.61 -0.53
C ARG A 213 -30.03 -35.99 0.78
N ILE A 214 -31.35 -35.84 0.87
CA ILE A 214 -32.17 -36.44 1.91
C ILE A 214 -33.39 -37.06 1.25
N LEU A 215 -33.25 -38.34 0.91
CA LEU A 215 -34.27 -39.39 0.94
C LEU A 215 -33.57 -40.72 0.63
#